data_AF-A0A2N2PQ77-F1
#
_entry.id   AF-A0A2N2PQ77-F1
#
_cell.length_a   1.000
_cell.length_b   1.000
_cell.length_c   1.000
_cell.angle_alpha   90.00
_cell.angle_beta   90.00
_cell.angle_gamma   90.00
#
_symmetry.space_group_name_H-M   'P 1'
#
loop_
_entity.id
_entity.type
_entity.pdbx_description
1 polymer ?
#
loop_
_entity_poly.entity_id
_entity_poly.type
_entity_poly.pdbx_seq_one_letter_code
_entity_poly.pdbx_strand_id
1 'polypeptide(L)'
;DFISGIYNYCDRWCERCPFTTRCMNFALGREEFPDDASRDVRNAEFWEGISGMLQATIELLYEMAEERGIDLDAVDTTAIMAEEERQREVAQAHPCAAASKAYADSVDNWFAAAGDLFRQKGEALATALRLNLTDVDPGAETNRLSDAVAVIRWHQFQIHVRLMRALQGRHDEENLADVLEGFPKDSDGSAKVALIGIDRSIAAWGKLLRDFPSRETETLEILVHLDRLRRVVEREFPEARAFVRPGFDFLDAWGWARGRGGSGSANGCPSPHSPTADLPKPATRGYNPTCSGG
;
A
#
# COMPACT_ATOMS: atom_id res chain seq x y z
N ASP A 1 21.11 3.72 5.79
CA ASP A 1 20.01 4.64 6.15
C ASP A 1 18.67 4.16 5.61
N PHE A 2 17.69 4.05 6.51
CA PHE A 2 16.30 3.72 6.16
C PHE A 2 15.57 4.93 5.55
N ILE A 3 14.62 4.67 4.65
CA ILE A 3 13.76 5.70 4.07
C ILE A 3 12.50 5.80 4.95
N SER A 4 12.31 6.93 5.62
CA SER A 4 11.12 7.18 6.44
C SER A 4 9.84 7.12 5.61
N GLY A 5 8.81 6.44 6.13
CA GLY A 5 7.48 6.37 5.50
C GLY A 5 7.38 5.55 4.22
N ILE A 6 8.45 4.88 3.75
CA ILE A 6 8.43 4.07 2.51
C ILE A 6 7.35 2.98 2.52
N TYR A 7 7.05 2.43 3.70
CA TYR A 7 6.08 1.36 3.89
C TYR A 7 4.61 1.83 3.92
N ASN A 8 4.35 3.14 4.03
CA ASN A 8 2.97 3.66 4.09
C ASN A 8 2.28 3.51 2.73
N TYR A 9 3.03 3.79 1.64
CA TYR A 9 2.51 3.85 0.28
C TYR A 9 3.20 2.86 -0.67
N CYS A 10 3.58 1.68 -0.17
CA CYS A 10 4.11 0.58 -0.98
C CYS A 10 3.01 -0.38 -1.46
N ASP A 11 3.32 -1.22 -2.43
CA ASP A 11 2.46 -2.32 -2.89
C ASP A 11 2.63 -3.62 -2.05
N ARG A 12 3.49 -3.57 -1.02
CA ARG A 12 3.93 -4.69 -0.17
C ARG A 12 4.54 -5.87 -0.95
N TRP A 13 4.95 -5.68 -2.20
CA TRP A 13 5.58 -6.73 -3.00
C TRP A 13 7.08 -6.82 -2.71
N CYS A 14 7.42 -7.26 -1.50
CA CYS A 14 8.79 -7.23 -0.98
C CYS A 14 9.78 -8.02 -1.86
N GLU A 15 9.35 -9.15 -2.43
CA GLU A 15 10.16 -10.01 -3.31
C GLU A 15 10.59 -9.30 -4.60
N ARG A 16 9.88 -8.22 -4.98
CA ARG A 16 10.18 -7.41 -6.16
C ARG A 16 10.54 -5.96 -5.81
N CYS A 17 10.67 -5.65 -4.52
CA CYS A 17 10.91 -4.28 -4.07
C CYS A 17 12.41 -3.95 -4.15
N PRO A 18 12.82 -2.91 -4.90
CA PRO A 18 14.24 -2.52 -5.02
C PRO A 18 14.78 -1.82 -3.77
N PHE A 19 13.92 -1.55 -2.77
CA PHE A 19 14.26 -0.78 -1.58
C PHE A 19 14.26 -1.60 -0.29
N THR A 20 14.25 -2.93 -0.36
CA THR A 20 14.26 -3.83 0.81
C THR A 20 15.41 -3.52 1.78
N THR A 21 16.59 -3.20 1.27
CA THR A 21 17.78 -2.82 2.08
C THR A 21 17.64 -1.48 2.79
N ARG A 22 16.65 -0.67 2.42
CA ARG A 22 16.37 0.66 2.99
C ARG A 22 14.96 0.76 3.59
N CYS A 23 14.27 -0.36 3.76
CA CYS A 23 12.94 -0.42 4.35
C CYS A 23 13.03 -0.98 5.78
N MET A 24 12.68 -0.14 6.76
CA MET A 24 12.71 -0.54 8.18
C MET A 24 11.77 -1.71 8.47
N ASN A 25 10.53 -1.68 7.93
CA ASN A 25 9.58 -2.79 8.12
C ASN A 25 10.10 -4.12 7.54
N PHE A 26 10.85 -4.09 6.44
CA PHE A 26 11.44 -5.30 5.87
C PHE A 26 12.60 -5.81 6.72
N ALA A 27 13.46 -4.91 7.21
CA ALA A 27 14.55 -5.28 8.12
C ALA A 27 14.02 -5.89 9.42
N LEU A 28 13.05 -5.24 10.07
CA LEU A 28 12.44 -5.72 11.32
C LEU A 28 11.74 -7.07 11.10
N GLY A 29 10.95 -7.21 10.03
CA GLY A 29 10.28 -8.47 9.72
C GLY A 29 11.23 -9.64 9.42
N ARG A 30 12.45 -9.36 8.97
CA ARG A 30 13.49 -10.39 8.79
C ARG A 30 14.21 -10.76 10.08
N GLU A 31 14.33 -9.81 11.01
CA GLU A 31 14.92 -10.04 12.32
C GLU A 31 13.98 -10.87 13.20
N GLU A 32 12.71 -10.48 13.23
CA GLU A 32 11.69 -11.14 14.05
C GLU A 32 11.24 -12.49 13.48
N PHE A 33 11.16 -12.59 12.15
CA PHE A 33 10.74 -13.80 11.45
C PHE A 33 11.79 -14.22 10.41
N PRO A 34 12.89 -14.86 10.83
CA PRO A 34 14.04 -15.13 9.97
C PRO A 34 13.81 -16.24 8.94
N ASP A 35 12.89 -17.17 9.21
CA ASP A 35 12.63 -18.34 8.38
C ASP A 35 11.13 -18.61 8.15
N ASP A 36 10.81 -19.55 7.25
CA ASP A 36 9.43 -19.85 6.88
C ASP A 36 8.63 -20.48 8.04
N ALA A 37 9.28 -21.22 8.93
CA ALA A 37 8.62 -21.86 10.08
C ALA A 37 8.18 -20.82 11.10
N SER A 38 8.99 -19.79 11.31
CA SER A 38 8.67 -18.62 12.14
C SER A 38 7.57 -17.75 11.54
N ARG A 39 7.23 -17.89 10.25
CA ARG A 39 6.16 -17.14 9.57
C ARG A 39 4.88 -17.96 9.37
N ASP A 40 4.85 -19.22 9.78
CA ASP A 40 3.67 -20.06 9.62
C ASP A 40 2.61 -19.67 10.64
N VAL A 41 1.52 -19.09 10.17
CA VAL A 41 0.36 -18.69 11.00
C VAL A 41 -0.34 -19.87 11.69
N ARG A 42 -0.01 -21.12 11.33
CA ARG A 42 -0.50 -22.33 12.00
C ARG A 42 0.43 -22.80 13.11
N ASN A 43 1.62 -22.20 13.24
CA ASN A 43 2.57 -22.49 14.31
C ASN A 43 2.15 -21.74 15.59
N ALA A 44 2.11 -22.44 16.72
CA ALA A 44 1.82 -21.83 18.01
C ALA A 44 2.93 -20.86 18.45
N GLU A 45 4.21 -21.20 18.20
CA GLU A 45 5.37 -20.37 18.56
C GLU A 45 5.33 -19.01 17.86
N PHE A 46 4.79 -18.97 16.63
CA PHE A 46 4.55 -17.71 15.91
C PHE A 46 3.61 -16.78 16.69
N TRP A 47 2.49 -17.31 17.19
CA TRP A 47 1.52 -16.54 17.96
C TRP A 47 2.05 -16.16 19.34
N GLU A 48 2.85 -17.02 19.98
CA GLU A 48 3.54 -16.71 21.22
C GLU A 48 4.52 -15.54 21.05
N GLY A 49 5.32 -15.54 19.98
CA GLY A 49 6.21 -14.42 19.65
C GLY A 49 5.48 -13.10 19.43
N ILE A 50 4.40 -13.12 18.63
CA ILE A 50 3.54 -11.95 18.41
C ILE A 50 2.93 -11.44 19.72
N SER A 51 2.39 -12.34 20.54
CA SER A 51 1.79 -12.00 21.83
C SER A 51 2.82 -11.40 22.79
N GLY A 52 4.02 -11.98 22.86
CA GLY A 52 5.11 -11.51 23.70
C GLY A 52 5.59 -10.10 23.32
N MET A 53 5.81 -9.84 22.03
CA MET A 53 6.18 -8.50 21.55
C MET A 53 5.09 -7.46 21.83
N LEU A 54 3.83 -7.82 21.59
CA LEU A 54 2.70 -6.93 21.82
C LEU A 54 2.60 -6.58 23.31
N GLN A 55 2.73 -7.59 24.19
CA GLN A 55 2.72 -7.41 25.63
C GLN A 55 3.83 -6.46 26.09
N ALA A 56 5.07 -6.69 25.64
CA ALA A 56 6.21 -5.81 25.97
C ALA A 56 6.01 -4.38 25.45
N THR A 57 5.40 -4.21 24.27
CA THR A 57 5.09 -2.89 23.71
C THR A 57 4.00 -2.18 24.52
N ILE A 58 2.96 -2.90 24.95
CA ILE A 58 1.90 -2.37 25.80
C ILE A 58 2.46 -1.93 27.16
N GLU A 59 3.30 -2.76 27.79
CA GLU A 59 3.95 -2.42 29.06
C GLU A 59 4.75 -1.11 28.94
N LEU A 60 5.58 -0.98 27.90
CA LEU A 60 6.31 0.25 27.63
C LEU A 60 5.39 1.47 27.41
N LEU A 61 4.25 1.29 26.72
CA LEU A 61 3.28 2.37 26.51
C LEU A 61 2.64 2.84 27.81
N TYR A 62 2.26 1.92 28.71
CA TYR A 62 1.71 2.27 30.03
C TYR A 62 2.75 2.97 30.90
N GLU A 63 4.00 2.49 30.92
CA GLU A 63 5.10 3.17 31.63
C GLU A 63 5.29 4.60 31.13
N MET A 64 5.38 4.80 29.80
CA MET A 64 5.51 6.13 29.19
C MET A 64 4.30 7.03 29.44
N ALA A 65 3.10 6.47 29.51
CA ALA A 65 1.88 7.22 29.80
C ALA A 65 1.85 7.68 31.26
N GLU A 66 2.20 6.79 32.20
CA GLU A 66 2.31 7.10 33.64
C GLU A 66 3.34 8.21 33.88
N GLU A 67 4.53 8.13 33.27
CA GLU A 67 5.56 9.18 33.36
C GLU A 67 5.08 10.56 32.89
N ARG A 68 4.13 10.58 31.94
CA ARG A 68 3.53 11.81 31.39
C ARG A 68 2.24 12.21 32.11
N GLY A 69 1.81 11.45 33.10
CA GLY A 69 0.55 11.67 33.82
C GLY A 69 -0.69 11.48 32.93
N ILE A 70 -0.60 10.61 31.92
CA ILE A 70 -1.69 10.27 31.01
C ILE A 70 -2.31 8.95 31.46
N ASP A 71 -3.61 8.96 31.75
CA ASP A 71 -4.38 7.74 32.00
C ASP A 71 -4.96 7.22 30.68
N LEU A 72 -4.46 6.06 30.23
CA LEU A 72 -4.89 5.43 28.97
C LEU A 72 -6.30 4.84 29.06
N ASP A 73 -6.75 4.46 30.26
CA ASP A 73 -8.05 3.81 30.47
C ASP A 73 -9.18 4.82 30.73
N ALA A 74 -8.85 6.10 30.87
CA ALA A 74 -9.83 7.18 31.10
C ALA A 74 -10.63 7.57 29.84
N VAL A 75 -10.21 7.15 28.64
CA VAL A 75 -10.88 7.51 27.38
C VAL A 75 -12.01 6.53 27.09
N ASP A 76 -13.25 7.01 27.03
CA ASP A 76 -14.38 6.23 26.49
C ASP A 76 -14.23 6.10 24.98
N THR A 77 -13.80 4.91 24.54
CA THR A 77 -13.61 4.58 23.13
C THR A 77 -14.90 4.16 22.42
N THR A 78 -16.02 4.00 23.13
CA THR A 78 -17.27 3.48 22.56
C THR A 78 -17.75 4.34 21.39
N ALA A 79 -17.72 5.67 21.56
CA ALA A 79 -18.12 6.61 20.52
C ALA A 79 -17.15 6.61 19.32
N ILE A 80 -15.84 6.46 19.58
CA ILE A 80 -14.80 6.38 18.54
C ILE A 80 -14.98 5.11 17.71
N MET A 81 -15.13 3.95 18.36
CA MET A 81 -15.34 2.67 17.69
C MET A 81 -16.64 2.66 16.86
N ALA A 82 -17.73 3.24 17.39
CA ALA A 82 -18.97 3.37 16.65
C ALA A 82 -18.81 4.28 15.42
N GLU A 83 -18.04 5.35 15.54
CA GLU A 83 -17.71 6.24 14.42
C GLU A 83 -16.90 5.51 13.34
N GLU A 84 -15.83 4.81 13.71
CA GLU A 84 -15.01 4.03 12.79
C GLU A 84 -15.82 2.96 12.04
N GLU A 85 -16.75 2.28 12.71
CA GLU A 85 -17.62 1.29 12.06
C GLU A 85 -18.56 1.96 11.05
N ARG A 86 -19.16 3.11 11.39
CA ARG A 86 -20.00 3.87 10.42
C ARG A 86 -19.19 4.30 9.20
N GLN A 87 -17.96 4.79 9.39
CA GLN A 87 -17.09 5.16 8.28
C GLN A 87 -16.75 3.95 7.41
N ARG A 88 -16.51 2.80 8.02
CA ARG A 88 -16.27 1.54 7.31
C ARG A 88 -17.48 1.13 6.49
N GLU A 89 -18.70 1.21 7.03
CA GLU A 89 -19.94 0.92 6.30
C GLU A 89 -20.11 1.87 5.10
N VAL A 90 -19.88 3.18 5.29
CA VAL A 90 -19.93 4.18 4.22
C VAL A 90 -18.90 3.86 3.13
N ALA A 91 -17.67 3.53 3.50
CA ALA A 91 -16.63 3.15 2.56
C ALA A 91 -16.99 1.86 1.80
N GLN A 92 -17.58 0.86 2.47
CA GLN A 92 -18.03 -0.40 1.84
C GLN A 92 -19.19 -0.18 0.87
N ALA A 93 -20.09 0.75 1.17
CA ALA A 93 -21.20 1.13 0.30
C ALA A 93 -20.76 1.94 -0.93
N HIS A 94 -19.52 2.45 -0.94
CA HIS A 94 -19.02 3.28 -2.03
C HIS A 94 -18.87 2.49 -3.36
N PRO A 95 -19.20 3.07 -4.53
CA PRO A 95 -19.07 2.39 -5.82
C PRO A 95 -17.68 1.83 -6.12
N CYS A 96 -16.61 2.50 -5.69
CA CYS A 96 -15.23 1.99 -5.80
C CYS A 96 -15.01 0.68 -5.04
N ALA A 97 -15.59 0.54 -3.85
CA ALA A 97 -15.45 -0.67 -3.04
C ALA A 97 -16.12 -1.86 -3.73
N ALA A 98 -17.36 -1.68 -4.18
CA ALA A 98 -18.09 -2.68 -4.96
C ALA A 98 -17.37 -3.05 -6.27
N ALA A 99 -16.92 -2.05 -7.04
CA ALA A 99 -16.24 -2.30 -8.31
C ALA A 99 -14.86 -2.98 -8.14
N SER A 100 -14.08 -2.60 -7.12
CA SER A 100 -12.81 -3.27 -6.84
C SER A 100 -12.98 -4.69 -6.32
N LYS A 101 -14.03 -4.95 -5.53
CA LYS A 101 -14.38 -6.31 -5.10
C LYS A 101 -14.84 -7.17 -6.29
N ALA A 102 -15.69 -6.62 -7.16
CA ALA A 102 -16.10 -7.29 -8.39
C ALA A 102 -14.90 -7.65 -9.28
N TYR A 103 -13.89 -6.77 -9.38
CA TYR A 103 -12.65 -7.10 -10.08
C TYR A 103 -11.95 -8.31 -9.46
N ALA A 104 -11.80 -8.33 -8.12
CA ALA A 104 -11.16 -9.44 -7.43
C ALA A 104 -11.88 -10.78 -7.70
N ASP A 105 -13.21 -10.77 -7.73
CA ASP A 105 -14.01 -11.96 -8.01
C ASP A 105 -13.92 -12.37 -9.50
N SER A 106 -13.89 -11.41 -10.43
CA SER A 106 -13.68 -11.69 -11.87
C SER A 106 -12.32 -12.34 -12.15
N VAL A 107 -11.28 -11.97 -11.41
CA VAL A 107 -9.96 -12.61 -11.52
C VAL A 107 -10.07 -14.10 -11.14
N ASP A 108 -10.70 -14.43 -10.02
CA ASP A 108 -10.88 -15.83 -9.60
C ASP A 108 -11.66 -16.63 -10.64
N ASN A 109 -12.79 -16.10 -11.11
CA ASN A 109 -13.64 -16.74 -12.11
C ASN A 109 -12.88 -16.99 -13.42
N TRP A 110 -12.11 -16.00 -13.90
CA TRP A 110 -11.35 -16.13 -15.14
C TRP A 110 -10.30 -17.24 -15.04
N PHE A 111 -9.52 -17.26 -13.95
CA PHE A 111 -8.47 -18.27 -13.76
C PHE A 111 -9.01 -19.66 -13.48
N ALA A 112 -10.10 -19.79 -12.72
CA ALA A 112 -10.75 -21.07 -12.47
C ALA A 112 -11.15 -21.74 -13.80
N ALA A 113 -11.65 -20.95 -14.75
CA ALA A 113 -12.12 -21.43 -16.03
C ALA A 113 -11.01 -21.52 -17.11
N ALA A 114 -9.83 -20.92 -16.88
CA ALA A 114 -8.70 -20.94 -17.81
C ALA A 114 -7.70 -22.10 -17.59
N GLY A 115 -7.91 -22.96 -16.60
CA GLY A 115 -6.95 -24.01 -16.20
C GLY A 115 -6.45 -24.89 -17.36
N ASP A 116 -7.35 -25.33 -18.23
CA ASP A 116 -6.99 -26.16 -19.39
C ASP A 116 -6.18 -25.37 -20.44
N LEU A 117 -6.42 -24.08 -20.60
CA LEU A 117 -5.68 -23.22 -21.54
C LEU A 117 -4.22 -23.07 -21.12
N PHE A 118 -3.96 -22.90 -19.82
CA PHE A 118 -2.59 -22.87 -19.30
C PHE A 118 -1.87 -24.20 -19.50
N ARG A 119 -2.57 -25.33 -19.30
CA ARG A 119 -2.00 -26.66 -19.57
C ARG A 119 -1.60 -26.81 -21.03
N GLN A 120 -2.52 -26.50 -21.95
CA GLN A 120 -2.29 -26.59 -23.39
C GLN A 120 -1.14 -25.67 -23.84
N LYS A 121 -1.10 -24.44 -23.33
CA LYS A 121 -0.01 -23.49 -23.63
C LYS A 121 1.34 -24.03 -23.12
N GLY A 122 1.38 -24.62 -21.93
CA GLY A 122 2.59 -25.26 -21.39
C GLY A 122 3.07 -26.43 -22.25
N GLU A 123 2.17 -27.31 -22.67
CA GLU A 123 2.48 -28.43 -23.58
C GLU A 123 2.99 -27.96 -24.94
N ALA A 124 2.39 -26.90 -25.50
CA ALA A 124 2.83 -26.29 -26.75
C ALA A 124 4.26 -25.71 -26.64
N LEU A 125 4.56 -24.99 -25.56
CA LEU A 125 5.89 -24.43 -25.31
C LEU A 125 6.94 -25.53 -25.07
N ALA A 126 6.60 -26.57 -24.31
CA ALA A 126 7.47 -27.73 -24.11
C ALA A 126 7.76 -28.47 -25.44
N THR A 127 6.76 -28.57 -26.30
CA THR A 127 6.92 -29.16 -27.64
C THR A 127 7.82 -28.30 -28.52
N ALA A 128 7.62 -26.98 -28.53
CA ALA A 128 8.47 -26.05 -29.27
C ALA A 128 9.95 -26.13 -28.84
N LEU A 129 10.19 -26.24 -27.53
CA LEU A 129 11.53 -26.44 -26.98
C LEU A 129 12.16 -27.77 -27.45
N ARG A 130 11.41 -28.87 -27.39
CA ARG A 130 11.88 -30.19 -27.83
C ARG A 130 12.24 -30.22 -29.32
N LEU A 131 11.51 -29.45 -30.13
CA LEU A 131 11.72 -29.37 -31.58
C LEU A 131 12.76 -28.31 -31.99
N ASN A 132 13.36 -27.58 -31.04
CA ASN A 132 14.31 -26.49 -31.30
C ASN A 132 13.77 -25.47 -32.33
N LEU A 133 12.49 -25.10 -32.24
CA LEU A 133 11.92 -24.08 -33.11
C LEU A 133 12.57 -22.71 -32.80
N THR A 134 13.17 -22.08 -33.79
CA THR A 134 13.93 -20.83 -33.63
C THR A 134 13.07 -19.58 -33.53
N ASP A 135 11.81 -19.67 -33.96
CA ASP A 135 10.90 -18.51 -34.06
C ASP A 135 10.21 -18.17 -32.74
N VAL A 136 10.34 -19.04 -31.74
CA VAL A 136 9.74 -18.88 -30.41
C VAL A 136 10.81 -19.19 -29.38
N ASP A 137 11.08 -18.27 -28.46
CA ASP A 137 11.83 -18.58 -27.23
C ASP A 137 10.85 -19.06 -26.16
N PRO A 138 10.76 -20.38 -25.88
CA PRO A 138 9.75 -20.89 -24.96
C PRO A 138 10.02 -20.48 -23.51
N GLY A 139 11.29 -20.22 -23.16
CA GLY A 139 11.68 -19.75 -21.83
C GLY A 139 11.24 -18.32 -21.59
N ALA A 140 11.50 -17.43 -22.56
CA ALA A 140 11.03 -16.05 -22.49
C ALA A 140 9.50 -15.96 -22.41
N GLU A 141 8.79 -16.76 -23.20
CA GLU A 141 7.32 -16.81 -23.20
C GLU A 141 6.75 -17.32 -21.88
N THR A 142 7.34 -18.37 -21.31
CA THR A 142 6.94 -18.89 -19.99
C THR A 142 7.13 -17.84 -18.89
N ASN A 143 8.28 -17.16 -18.88
CA ASN A 143 8.57 -16.10 -17.91
C ASN A 143 7.61 -14.92 -18.06
N ARG A 144 7.33 -14.50 -19.29
CA ARG A 144 6.38 -13.42 -19.58
C ARG A 144 4.97 -13.75 -19.11
N LEU A 145 4.53 -14.98 -19.29
CA LEU A 145 3.21 -15.46 -18.86
C LEU A 145 3.13 -15.54 -17.32
N SER A 146 4.13 -16.16 -16.70
CA SER A 146 4.24 -16.25 -15.24
C SER A 146 4.25 -14.87 -14.58
N ASP A 147 4.99 -13.92 -15.16
CA ASP A 147 5.03 -12.53 -14.70
C ASP A 147 3.65 -11.87 -14.76
N ALA A 148 2.92 -12.02 -15.89
CA ALA A 148 1.58 -11.47 -16.03
C ALA A 148 0.61 -12.04 -14.98
N VAL A 149 0.63 -13.35 -14.76
CA VAL A 149 -0.20 -14.02 -13.76
C VAL A 149 0.14 -13.52 -12.35
N ALA A 150 1.43 -13.43 -12.02
CA ALA A 150 1.88 -12.94 -10.72
C ALA A 150 1.41 -11.49 -10.48
N VAL A 151 1.50 -10.62 -11.49
CA VAL A 151 1.03 -9.22 -11.37
C VAL A 151 -0.47 -9.16 -11.11
N ILE A 152 -1.28 -9.92 -11.85
CA ILE A 152 -2.73 -9.92 -11.67
C ILE A 152 -3.11 -10.44 -10.27
N ARG A 153 -2.55 -11.58 -9.87
CA ARG A 153 -2.83 -12.19 -8.57
C ARG A 153 -2.36 -11.33 -7.40
N TRP A 154 -1.24 -10.65 -7.54
CA TRP A 154 -0.74 -9.73 -6.53
C TRP A 154 -1.71 -8.56 -6.28
N HIS A 155 -2.21 -7.95 -7.36
CA HIS A 155 -3.04 -6.75 -7.26
C HIS A 155 -4.54 -7.05 -7.09
N GLN A 156 -4.95 -8.32 -7.24
CA GLN A 156 -6.35 -8.78 -7.14
C GLN A 156 -7.06 -8.22 -5.91
N PHE A 157 -6.54 -8.47 -4.70
CA PHE A 157 -7.14 -7.98 -3.46
C PHE A 157 -6.53 -6.66 -2.99
N GLN A 158 -5.28 -6.39 -3.37
CA GLN A 158 -4.57 -5.19 -2.93
C GLN A 158 -5.24 -3.91 -3.41
N ILE A 159 -5.76 -3.87 -4.65
CA ILE A 159 -6.49 -2.70 -5.17
C ILE A 159 -7.68 -2.38 -4.25
N HIS A 160 -8.46 -3.40 -3.88
CA HIS A 160 -9.61 -3.22 -2.99
C HIS A 160 -9.19 -2.69 -1.61
N VAL A 161 -8.19 -3.31 -0.98
CA VAL A 161 -7.69 -2.88 0.34
C VAL A 161 -7.20 -1.43 0.31
N ARG A 162 -6.49 -1.03 -0.75
CA ARG A 162 -5.97 0.34 -0.87
C ARG A 162 -7.07 1.36 -1.12
N LEU A 163 -8.11 1.02 -1.89
CA LEU A 163 -9.26 1.89 -2.08
C LEU A 163 -10.11 2.02 -0.81
N MET A 164 -10.28 0.94 -0.05
CA MET A 164 -10.96 1.01 1.25
C MET A 164 -10.23 1.95 2.21
N ARG A 165 -8.90 1.84 2.31
CA ARG A 165 -8.09 2.76 3.10
C ARG A 165 -8.21 4.21 2.63
N ALA A 166 -8.19 4.44 1.30
CA ALA A 166 -8.32 5.78 0.76
C ALA A 166 -9.69 6.42 1.09
N LEU A 167 -10.77 5.63 1.01
CA LEU A 167 -12.12 6.08 1.32
C LEU A 167 -12.30 6.38 2.81
N GLN A 168 -11.77 5.52 3.69
CA GLN A 168 -11.82 5.72 5.14
C GLN A 168 -10.97 6.93 5.55
N GLY A 169 -9.73 7.02 5.06
CA GLY A 169 -8.80 8.09 5.41
C GLY A 169 -9.28 9.49 5.03
N ARG A 170 -10.13 9.63 4.00
CA ARG A 170 -10.74 10.92 3.64
C ARG A 170 -11.56 11.49 4.78
N HIS A 171 -12.33 10.64 5.47
CA HIS A 171 -13.20 11.08 6.55
C HIS A 171 -12.39 11.48 7.79
N ASP A 172 -11.32 10.74 8.08
CA ASP A 172 -10.36 11.12 9.14
C ASP A 172 -9.71 12.48 8.85
N GLU A 173 -9.33 12.71 7.60
CA GLU A 173 -8.75 13.98 7.14
C GLU A 173 -9.72 15.15 7.25
N GLU A 174 -11.02 14.92 7.01
CA GLU A 174 -12.06 15.94 7.19
C GLU A 174 -12.29 16.25 8.67
N ASN A 175 -12.33 15.24 9.54
CA ASN A 175 -12.53 15.42 10.98
C ASN A 175 -11.33 16.08 11.67
N LEU A 176 -10.11 15.86 11.17
CA LEU A 176 -8.86 16.36 11.73
C LEU A 176 -8.20 17.44 10.86
N ALA A 177 -9.00 18.15 10.05
CA ALA A 177 -8.49 19.11 9.06
C ALA A 177 -7.54 20.16 9.66
N ASP A 178 -7.87 20.70 10.84
CA ASP A 178 -7.04 21.70 11.54
C ASP A 178 -5.69 21.14 12.01
N VAL A 179 -5.64 19.84 12.35
CA VAL A 179 -4.44 19.17 12.84
C VAL A 179 -3.56 18.71 11.68
N LEU A 180 -4.18 18.32 10.57
CA LEU A 180 -3.51 17.76 9.40
C LEU A 180 -3.21 18.81 8.32
N GLU A 181 -3.48 20.09 8.58
CA GLU A 181 -3.18 21.18 7.66
C GLU A 181 -1.68 21.17 7.26
N GLY A 182 -1.41 21.21 5.96
CA GLY A 182 -0.06 21.19 5.40
C GLY A 182 0.60 19.82 5.28
N PHE A 183 -0.03 18.74 5.76
CA PHE A 183 0.44 17.37 5.55
C PHE A 183 -0.13 16.77 4.26
N PRO A 184 0.62 15.91 3.55
CA PRO A 184 0.08 15.13 2.45
C PRO A 184 -1.07 14.22 2.92
N LYS A 185 -2.16 14.17 2.15
CA LYS A 185 -3.32 13.32 2.44
C LYS A 185 -2.99 11.84 2.30
N ASP A 186 -3.27 11.05 3.33
CA ASP A 186 -3.12 9.60 3.29
C ASP A 186 -4.10 8.98 2.28
N SER A 187 -5.26 9.58 2.13
CA SER A 187 -6.30 9.18 1.19
C SER A 187 -5.78 9.21 -0.26
N ASP A 188 -5.14 10.31 -0.67
CA ASP A 188 -4.49 10.46 -1.98
C ASP A 188 -3.34 9.49 -2.18
N GLY A 189 -2.49 9.30 -1.15
CA GLY A 189 -1.38 8.34 -1.22
C GLY A 189 -1.86 6.90 -1.37
N SER A 190 -2.91 6.51 -0.65
CA SER A 190 -3.55 5.20 -0.74
C SER A 190 -4.21 4.98 -2.10
N ALA A 191 -4.94 5.99 -2.60
CA ALA A 191 -5.53 5.98 -3.93
C ALA A 191 -4.47 5.88 -5.03
N LYS A 192 -3.31 6.54 -4.89
CA LYS A 192 -2.19 6.42 -5.83
C LYS A 192 -1.71 4.98 -5.97
N VAL A 193 -1.54 4.27 -4.85
CA VAL A 193 -1.11 2.87 -4.85
C VAL A 193 -2.13 1.99 -5.57
N ALA A 194 -3.44 2.20 -5.30
CA ALA A 194 -4.50 1.49 -6.00
C ALA A 194 -4.45 1.73 -7.52
N LEU A 195 -4.29 2.99 -7.94
CA LEU A 195 -4.18 3.37 -9.36
C LEU A 195 -2.99 2.71 -10.06
N ILE A 196 -1.82 2.66 -9.40
CA ILE A 196 -0.65 1.93 -9.91
C ILE A 196 -0.96 0.43 -10.07
N GLY A 197 -1.67 -0.16 -9.10
CA GLY A 197 -2.10 -1.55 -9.18
C GLY A 197 -3.07 -1.83 -10.32
N ILE A 198 -4.00 -0.90 -10.57
CA ILE A 198 -4.94 -0.96 -11.70
C ILE A 198 -4.17 -0.87 -13.03
N ASP A 199 -3.26 0.08 -13.19
CA ASP A 199 -2.48 0.24 -14.43
C ASP A 199 -1.63 -1.01 -14.74
N ARG A 200 -0.98 -1.57 -13.72
CA ARG A 200 -0.21 -2.82 -13.84
C ARG A 200 -1.10 -4.00 -14.20
N SER A 201 -2.28 -4.08 -13.59
CA SER A 201 -3.27 -5.12 -13.87
C SER A 201 -3.78 -5.02 -15.31
N ILE A 202 -4.10 -3.82 -15.80
CA ILE A 202 -4.50 -3.58 -17.21
C ILE A 202 -3.39 -4.06 -18.16
N ALA A 203 -2.14 -3.68 -17.90
CA ALA A 203 -1.01 -4.10 -18.73
C ALA A 203 -0.83 -5.64 -18.73
N ALA A 204 -0.99 -6.30 -17.58
CA ALA A 204 -0.88 -7.74 -17.45
C ALA A 204 -2.03 -8.49 -18.14
N TRP A 205 -3.27 -8.02 -17.99
CA TRP A 205 -4.42 -8.55 -18.72
C TRP A 205 -4.26 -8.39 -20.24
N GLY A 206 -3.69 -7.28 -20.70
CA GLY A 206 -3.33 -7.09 -22.11
C GLY A 206 -2.28 -8.08 -22.62
N LYS A 207 -1.39 -8.60 -21.74
CA LYS A 207 -0.49 -9.71 -22.09
C LYS A 207 -1.28 -11.03 -22.23
N LEU A 208 -2.16 -11.34 -21.28
CA LEU A 208 -2.97 -12.56 -21.30
C LEU A 208 -3.94 -12.62 -22.48
N LEU A 209 -4.52 -11.49 -22.87
CA LEU A 209 -5.40 -11.38 -24.03
C LEU A 209 -4.71 -11.88 -25.32
N ARG A 210 -3.43 -11.53 -25.51
CA ARG A 210 -2.66 -11.99 -26.66
C ARG A 210 -2.39 -13.50 -26.64
N ASP A 211 -2.22 -14.07 -25.45
CA ASP A 211 -1.90 -15.48 -25.28
C ASP A 211 -3.10 -16.41 -25.34
N PHE A 212 -4.28 -15.91 -24.96
CA PHE A 212 -5.51 -16.67 -24.84
C PHE A 212 -6.67 -15.99 -25.59
N PRO A 213 -6.60 -15.90 -26.94
CA PRO A 213 -7.65 -15.27 -27.74
C PRO A 213 -9.02 -15.98 -27.61
N SER A 214 -9.05 -17.25 -27.21
CA SER A 214 -10.29 -17.98 -26.94
C SER A 214 -11.09 -17.43 -25.75
N ARG A 215 -10.49 -16.59 -24.90
CA ARG A 215 -11.14 -15.87 -23.79
C ARG A 215 -11.12 -14.36 -23.99
N GLU A 216 -11.13 -13.93 -25.26
CA GLU A 216 -11.05 -12.51 -25.62
C GLU A 216 -12.17 -11.70 -24.95
N THR A 217 -13.42 -12.14 -25.06
CA THR A 217 -14.58 -11.43 -24.52
C THR A 217 -14.45 -11.19 -23.01
N GLU A 218 -14.22 -12.25 -22.23
CA GLU A 218 -14.12 -12.15 -20.76
C GLU A 218 -12.91 -11.30 -20.34
N THR A 219 -11.81 -11.38 -21.08
CA THR A 219 -10.62 -10.57 -20.81
C THR A 219 -10.85 -9.09 -21.12
N LEU A 220 -11.53 -8.79 -22.22
CA LEU A 220 -11.91 -7.41 -22.59
C LEU A 220 -12.91 -6.82 -21.59
N GLU A 221 -13.86 -7.60 -21.09
CA GLU A 221 -14.79 -7.16 -20.03
C GLU A 221 -14.03 -6.75 -18.75
N ILE A 222 -13.03 -7.53 -18.33
CA ILE A 222 -12.16 -7.18 -17.19
C ILE A 222 -11.38 -5.90 -17.47
N LEU A 223 -10.81 -5.75 -18.67
CA LEU A 223 -10.06 -4.55 -19.06
C LEU A 223 -10.94 -3.29 -19.04
N VAL A 224 -12.16 -3.38 -19.58
CA VAL A 224 -13.14 -2.27 -19.56
C VAL A 224 -13.54 -1.96 -18.12
N HIS A 225 -13.76 -2.98 -17.29
CA HIS A 225 -14.08 -2.80 -15.87
C HIS A 225 -12.97 -2.07 -15.10
N LEU A 226 -11.71 -2.49 -15.29
CA LEU A 226 -10.55 -1.84 -14.68
C LEU A 226 -10.37 -0.40 -15.15
N ASP A 227 -10.54 -0.11 -16.44
CA ASP A 227 -10.46 1.26 -16.95
C ASP A 227 -11.56 2.17 -16.38
N ARG A 228 -12.79 1.65 -16.25
CA ARG A 228 -13.88 2.37 -15.58
C ARG A 228 -13.55 2.64 -14.11
N LEU A 229 -13.07 1.62 -13.39
CA LEU A 229 -12.65 1.77 -11.99
C LEU A 229 -11.55 2.83 -11.86
N ARG A 230 -10.52 2.80 -12.72
CA ARG A 230 -9.45 3.80 -12.75
C ARG A 230 -9.99 5.22 -12.84
N ARG A 231 -10.87 5.48 -13.82
CA ARG A 231 -11.46 6.82 -14.04
C ARG A 231 -12.31 7.27 -12.86
N VAL A 232 -13.06 6.35 -12.24
CA VAL A 232 -13.82 6.65 -11.03
C VAL A 232 -12.87 7.05 -9.91
N VAL A 233 -11.82 6.27 -9.64
CA VAL A 233 -10.83 6.58 -8.59
C VAL A 233 -10.13 7.91 -8.85
N GLU A 234 -9.74 8.22 -10.08
CA GLU A 234 -9.13 9.52 -10.44
C GLU A 234 -10.09 10.69 -10.24
N ARG A 235 -11.39 10.50 -10.44
CA ARG A 235 -12.40 11.51 -10.14
C ARG A 235 -12.61 11.68 -8.64
N GLU A 236 -12.66 10.58 -7.90
CA GLU A 236 -12.85 10.63 -6.45
C GLU A 236 -11.62 11.21 -5.73
N PHE A 237 -10.40 10.96 -6.21
CA PHE A 237 -9.15 11.43 -5.63
C PHE A 237 -8.30 12.15 -6.69
N PRO A 238 -8.61 13.42 -7.02
CA PRO A 238 -7.96 14.15 -8.11
C PRO A 238 -6.44 14.31 -7.93
N GLU A 239 -5.98 14.45 -6.69
CA GLU A 239 -4.57 14.69 -6.36
C GLU A 239 -3.77 13.39 -6.15
N ALA A 240 -4.44 12.21 -6.21
CA ALA A 240 -3.80 10.93 -6.00
C ALA A 240 -2.61 10.69 -6.94
N ARG A 241 -2.73 11.04 -8.22
CA ARG A 241 -1.62 10.87 -9.17
C ARG A 241 -0.42 11.75 -8.84
N ALA A 242 -0.66 12.94 -8.30
CA ALA A 242 0.37 13.91 -7.93
C ALA A 242 1.06 13.59 -6.60
N PHE A 243 0.41 12.83 -5.70
CA PHE A 243 0.98 12.42 -4.41
C PHE A 243 2.37 11.80 -4.57
N VAL A 244 3.38 12.22 -3.80
CA VAL A 244 4.76 11.70 -3.93
C VAL A 244 5.01 10.59 -2.91
N ARG A 245 5.18 9.35 -3.38
CA ARG A 245 5.44 8.21 -2.49
C ARG A 245 6.89 8.23 -2.00
N PRO A 246 7.12 8.21 -0.68
CA PRO A 246 8.47 8.18 -0.11
C PRO A 246 9.30 7.03 -0.66
N GLY A 247 10.51 7.35 -1.13
CA GLY A 247 11.45 6.40 -1.73
C GLY A 247 11.15 5.99 -3.18
N PHE A 248 9.89 5.90 -3.58
CA PHE A 248 9.52 5.38 -4.91
C PHE A 248 9.52 6.43 -6.01
N ASP A 249 8.93 7.60 -5.78
CA ASP A 249 8.65 8.57 -6.85
C ASP A 249 9.71 9.69 -6.95
N PHE A 250 10.62 9.79 -5.97
CA PHE A 250 11.68 10.80 -5.94
C PHE A 250 12.80 10.58 -6.96
N LEU A 251 12.91 9.39 -7.55
CA LEU A 251 13.96 9.09 -8.53
C LEU A 251 13.67 9.68 -9.91
N ASP A 252 12.40 10.00 -10.22
CA ASP A 252 12.01 10.58 -11.51
C ASP A 252 12.20 12.10 -11.56
N ALA A 253 12.23 12.78 -10.41
CA ALA A 253 12.49 14.23 -10.33
C ALA A 253 13.96 14.60 -10.61
N TRP A 254 14.88 13.63 -10.54
CA TRP A 254 16.32 13.83 -10.80
C TRP A 254 16.81 13.12 -12.07
N GLY A 255 15.91 12.50 -12.84
CA GLY A 255 16.21 11.77 -14.07
C GLY A 255 16.40 12.65 -15.32
N TRP A 256 16.06 13.94 -15.26
CA TRP A 256 16.24 14.90 -16.37
C TRP A 256 17.53 15.74 -16.29
N ALA A 257 18.30 15.65 -15.20
CA ALA A 257 19.50 16.48 -14.97
C ALA A 257 20.84 15.76 -15.16
N ARG A 258 20.85 14.48 -15.52
CA ARG A 258 22.09 13.76 -15.91
C ARG A 258 22.07 13.42 -17.39
N GLY A 259 22.03 14.48 -18.19
CA GLY A 259 22.00 14.41 -19.66
C GLY A 259 22.50 15.70 -20.32
N ARG A 260 23.56 16.31 -19.81
CA ARG A 260 24.50 17.16 -20.58
C ARG A 260 25.69 17.53 -19.68
N GLY A 261 26.89 17.26 -20.19
CA GLY A 261 28.14 17.55 -19.50
C GLY A 261 28.30 19.03 -19.18
N GLY A 262 28.89 19.30 -18.03
CA GLY A 262 29.24 20.64 -17.58
C GLY A 262 29.91 20.54 -16.22
N SER A 263 31.25 20.56 -16.21
CA SER A 263 32.08 20.70 -15.02
C SER A 263 31.72 22.00 -14.29
N GLY A 264 31.21 21.90 -13.07
CA GLY A 264 30.88 23.06 -12.24
C GLY A 264 30.82 22.68 -10.77
N SER A 265 31.80 23.19 -10.03
CA SER A 265 32.01 23.18 -8.57
C SER A 265 30.80 22.83 -7.70
N ALA A 266 30.96 21.80 -6.87
CA ALA A 266 30.16 21.55 -5.69
C ALA A 266 30.24 22.74 -4.73
N ASN A 267 29.09 23.29 -4.33
CA ASN A 267 28.86 23.97 -3.05
C ASN A 267 27.35 24.21 -2.89
N GLY A 268 26.76 23.66 -1.84
CA GLY A 268 25.40 24.00 -1.39
C GLY A 268 24.40 22.85 -1.37
N CYS A 269 24.62 21.83 -0.54
CA CYS A 269 23.53 21.00 -0.03
C CYS A 269 22.91 21.72 1.19
N PRO A 270 21.60 22.02 1.22
CA PRO A 270 20.91 22.29 2.47
C PRO A 270 20.74 20.95 3.20
N SER A 271 21.34 20.84 4.39
CA SER A 271 21.07 19.74 5.32
C SER A 271 19.58 19.78 5.73
N PRO A 272 18.89 18.63 5.89
CA PRO A 272 17.56 18.65 6.46
C PRO A 272 17.68 19.06 7.94
N HIS A 273 17.20 20.26 8.25
CA HIS A 273 17.00 20.68 9.63
C HIS A 273 16.00 19.74 10.30
N SER A 274 16.43 19.07 11.36
CA SER A 274 15.56 18.45 12.36
C SER A 274 14.66 19.54 12.97
N PRO A 275 13.32 19.41 12.97
CA PRO A 275 12.49 20.25 13.80
C PRO A 275 12.50 19.66 15.21
N THR A 276 13.40 20.15 16.06
CA THR A 276 13.14 20.15 17.50
C THR A 276 11.99 21.15 17.73
N ALA A 277 10.76 20.64 17.74
CA ALA A 277 9.61 21.43 18.14
C ALA A 277 9.68 21.64 19.66
N ASP A 278 10.13 22.83 20.07
CA ASP A 278 9.83 23.37 21.39
C ASP A 278 8.30 23.50 21.51
N LEU A 279 7.69 22.59 22.27
CA LEU A 279 6.29 22.69 22.67
C LEU A 279 6.09 23.96 23.51
N PRO A 280 5.10 24.82 23.21
CA PRO A 280 4.76 25.93 24.11
C PRO A 280 4.17 25.36 25.42
N LYS A 281 4.76 25.77 26.55
CA LYS A 281 4.27 25.44 27.90
C LYS A 281 2.81 25.93 28.08
N PRO A 282 1.93 25.14 28.73
CA PRO A 282 0.59 25.60 29.05
C PRO A 282 0.63 26.79 30.02
N ALA A 283 -0.13 27.83 29.71
CA ALA A 283 -0.33 28.99 30.58
C ALA A 283 -1.01 28.54 31.87
N THR A 284 -0.32 28.69 32.99
CA THR A 284 -0.88 28.56 34.33
C THR A 284 -1.94 29.65 34.53
N ARG A 285 -3.23 29.29 34.43
CA ARG A 285 -4.30 30.11 34.99
C ARG A 285 -4.17 30.07 36.51
N GLY A 286 -3.58 31.12 37.05
CA GLY A 286 -3.54 31.38 38.49
C GLY A 286 -4.96 31.46 39.05
N TYR A 287 -5.30 30.49 39.89
CA TYR A 287 -6.43 30.54 40.80
C TYR A 287 -6.11 31.59 41.88
N ASN A 288 -6.88 32.68 41.93
CA ASN A 288 -6.70 33.75 42.90
C ASN A 288 -7.94 33.80 43.80
N PRO A 289 -7.86 33.37 45.08
CA PRO A 289 -8.96 33.47 46.01
C PRO A 289 -8.87 34.82 46.72
N THR A 290 -9.76 35.75 46.39
CA THR A 290 -9.97 36.94 47.24
C THR A 290 -11.30 36.83 47.95
N CYS A 291 -11.21 36.61 49.26
CA CYS A 291 -12.23 36.91 50.24
C CYS A 291 -12.71 38.36 50.10
N SER A 292 -14.02 38.54 50.16
CA SER A 292 -14.62 39.78 50.68
C SER A 292 -15.95 39.41 51.32
N GLY A 293 -15.97 39.44 52.64
CA GLY A 293 -17.18 39.46 53.44
C GLY A 293 -17.85 40.84 53.37
N GLY A 294 -19.17 40.79 53.46
CA GLY A 294 -20.12 41.90 53.54
C GLY A 294 -21.51 41.30 53.59
#